data_AF-A0A7S2USM0-F1
#
_entry.id   AF-A0A7S2USM0-F1
#
_cell.length_a   1.000
_cell.length_b   1.000
_cell.length_c   1.000
_cell.angle_alpha   90.00
_cell.angle_beta   90.00
_cell.angle_gamma   90.00
#
_symmetry.space_group_name_H-M   'P 1'
#
loop_
_entity.id
_entity.type
_entity.pdbx_description
1 polymer ?
#
loop_
_entity_poly.entity_id
_entity_poly.type
_entity_poly.pdbx_seq_one_letter_code
_entity_poly.pdbx_strand_id
1 'polypeptide(L)'
;QELFKRVSTWLKPTGKLFVHIFTHKTCPYHFDEGWMAKTFFTGGTMPSDDLFSYFQDHLKIEERWTVNGQHYQKTSEGWLANLDKNKDKAMPILKATYGEGNETKWLVNWRLFFMACAELWGFNKG
;
A
#
# COMPACT_ATOMS: atom_id res chain seq x y z
N GLN A 1 10.12 -4.49 19.20
CA GLN A 1 9.41 -3.23 18.85
C GLN A 1 10.37 -2.10 18.52
N GLU A 2 11.47 -2.38 17.79
CA GLU A 2 12.59 -1.43 17.64
C GLU A 2 12.20 -0.14 16.90
N LEU A 3 11.34 -0.23 15.88
CA LEU A 3 10.86 0.96 15.17
C LEU A 3 10.12 1.93 16.10
N PHE A 4 9.16 1.45 16.89
CA PHE A 4 8.42 2.30 17.82
C PHE A 4 9.27 2.83 18.97
N LYS A 5 10.29 2.07 19.40
CA LYS A 5 11.31 2.57 20.33
C LYS A 5 12.08 3.77 19.77
N ARG A 6 12.48 3.72 18.49
CA ARG A 6 13.18 4.83 17.84
C ARG A 6 12.27 6.03 17.64
N VAL A 7 11.05 5.80 17.15
CA VAL A 7 10.09 6.89 16.96
C VAL A 7 9.78 7.58 18.28
N SER A 8 9.64 6.84 19.40
CA SER A 8 9.35 7.44 20.70
C SER A 8 10.45 8.41 21.17
N THR A 9 11.72 8.22 20.78
CA THR A 9 12.80 9.14 21.16
C THR A 9 12.87 10.39 20.28
N TRP A 10 12.19 10.41 19.14
CA TRP A 10 12.10 11.58 18.25
C TRP A 10 10.95 12.52 18.62
N LEU A 11 9.97 12.03 19.39
CA LEU A 11 8.83 12.82 19.82
C LEU A 11 9.21 13.81 20.92
N LYS A 12 8.59 14.99 20.88
CA LYS A 12 8.55 15.89 22.04
C LYS A 12 7.78 15.22 23.19
N PRO A 13 7.92 15.66 24.45
CA PRO A 13 7.23 15.05 25.59
C PRO A 13 5.72 14.87 25.44
N THR A 14 5.05 15.74 24.68
CA THR A 14 3.61 15.68 24.38
C THR A 14 3.31 15.36 22.91
N GLY A 15 4.33 14.95 22.15
CA GLY A 15 4.20 14.62 20.74
C GLY A 15 3.42 13.33 20.54
N LYS A 16 2.67 13.26 19.44
CA LYS A 16 1.91 12.07 19.06
C LYS A 16 2.41 11.54 17.72
N LEU A 17 2.34 10.23 17.55
CA LEU A 17 2.54 9.55 16.27
C LEU A 17 1.18 9.25 15.67
N PHE A 18 0.98 9.65 14.41
CA PHE A 18 -0.14 9.20 13.59
C PHE A 18 0.37 8.22 12.54
N VAL A 19 -0.26 7.05 12.42
CA VAL A 19 0.11 6.02 11.45
C VAL A 19 -1.09 5.67 10.59
N HIS A 20 -0.93 5.75 9.27
CA HIS A 20 -1.89 5.28 8.29
C HIS A 20 -1.27 4.14 7.49
N ILE A 21 -1.87 2.96 7.55
CA ILE A 21 -1.38 1.74 6.90
C ILE A 21 -2.53 0.96 6.27
N PHE A 22 -2.23 0.24 5.19
CA PHE A 22 -3.11 -0.77 4.63
C PHE A 22 -3.05 -2.03 5.48
N THR A 23 -4.20 -2.64 5.75
CA THR A 23 -4.31 -3.83 6.60
C THR A 23 -5.37 -4.78 6.10
N HIS A 24 -5.18 -6.09 6.29
CA HIS A 24 -6.28 -7.02 6.32
C HIS A 24 -7.04 -6.90 7.65
N LYS A 25 -8.33 -7.21 7.67
CA LYS A 25 -9.16 -7.09 8.88
C LYS A 25 -8.63 -7.91 10.06
N THR A 26 -8.11 -9.11 9.80
CA THR A 26 -7.76 -10.09 10.85
C THR A 26 -6.52 -10.95 10.59
N CYS A 27 -5.96 -10.92 9.39
CA CYS A 27 -5.01 -11.95 8.94
C CYS A 27 -3.75 -11.28 8.41
N PRO A 28 -2.68 -11.20 9.21
CA PRO A 28 -1.41 -10.72 8.71
C PRO A 28 -0.74 -11.80 7.87
N TYR A 29 -0.07 -11.41 6.78
CA TYR A 29 0.70 -12.34 5.95
C TYR A 29 1.84 -11.62 5.22
N HIS A 30 2.89 -12.36 4.90
CA HIS A 30 4.02 -11.84 4.12
C HIS A 30 3.72 -11.93 2.62
N PHE A 31 4.26 -10.99 1.85
CA PHE A 31 4.23 -11.05 0.40
C PHE A 31 5.39 -11.91 -0.12
N ASP A 32 5.25 -13.23 0.01
CA ASP A 32 6.31 -14.18 -0.31
C ASP A 32 6.26 -14.69 -1.76
N GLU A 33 5.06 -14.88 -2.30
CA GLU A 33 4.85 -15.54 -3.60
C GLU A 33 3.85 -14.81 -4.51
N GLY A 34 3.85 -15.17 -5.79
CA GLY A 34 2.98 -14.59 -6.81
C GLY A 34 3.58 -13.37 -7.53
N TRP A 35 2.96 -13.01 -8.67
CA TRP A 35 3.42 -11.91 -9.52
C TRP A 35 3.42 -10.57 -8.79
N MET A 36 2.38 -10.29 -8.00
CA MET A 36 2.24 -9.01 -7.27
C MET A 36 3.33 -8.86 -6.21
N ALA A 37 3.60 -9.90 -5.41
CA ALA A 37 4.69 -9.90 -4.44
C ALA A 37 6.04 -9.64 -5.13
N LYS A 38 6.38 -10.45 -6.15
CA LYS A 38 7.68 -10.38 -6.84
C LYS A 38 7.91 -9.08 -7.63
N THR A 39 6.83 -8.42 -8.07
CA THR A 39 6.91 -7.22 -8.91
C THR A 39 6.82 -5.92 -8.10
N PHE A 40 6.04 -5.90 -7.02
CA PHE A 40 5.72 -4.65 -6.30
C PHE A 40 6.02 -4.68 -4.79
N PHE A 41 6.00 -5.85 -4.15
CA PHE A 41 6.00 -5.95 -2.69
C PHE A 41 7.02 -6.94 -2.12
N THR A 42 8.13 -7.18 -2.82
CA THR A 42 9.14 -8.17 -2.40
C THR A 42 9.62 -7.87 -0.98
N GLY A 43 9.45 -8.83 -0.06
CA GLY A 43 9.82 -8.71 1.36
C GLY A 43 8.84 -7.85 2.18
N GLY A 44 7.69 -7.49 1.62
CA GLY A 44 6.64 -6.75 2.29
C GLY A 44 5.75 -7.64 3.17
N THR A 45 4.88 -7.00 3.93
CA THR A 45 3.89 -7.67 4.79
C THR A 45 2.57 -6.93 4.70
N MET A 46 1.46 -7.66 4.59
CA MET A 46 0.12 -7.16 4.89
C MET A 46 -0.13 -7.31 6.40
N PRO A 47 -0.24 -6.22 7.17
CA PRO A 47 -0.59 -6.30 8.59
C PRO A 47 -2.05 -6.69 8.81
N SER A 48 -2.38 -7.17 10.01
CA SER A 48 -3.75 -7.08 10.52
C SER A 48 -4.01 -5.70 11.11
N ASP A 49 -5.28 -5.28 11.12
CA ASP A 49 -5.72 -3.99 11.70
C ASP A 49 -5.30 -3.83 13.18
N ASP A 50 -5.20 -4.94 13.93
CA ASP A 50 -4.78 -4.95 15.33
C ASP A 50 -3.28 -5.15 15.56
N LEU A 51 -2.46 -5.28 14.51
CA LEU A 51 -1.05 -5.69 14.64
C LEU A 51 -0.26 -4.78 15.61
N PHE A 52 -0.47 -3.47 15.57
CA PHE A 52 0.24 -2.54 16.45
C PHE A 52 -0.21 -2.59 17.91
N SER A 53 -1.38 -3.17 18.22
CA SER A 53 -1.83 -3.34 19.61
C SER A 53 -0.92 -4.30 20.40
N TYR A 54 -0.23 -5.20 19.70
CA TYR A 54 0.77 -6.11 20.24
C TYR A 54 2.14 -5.44 20.48
N PHE A 55 2.30 -4.19 20.03
CA PHE A 55 3.57 -3.48 20.04
C PHE A 55 3.49 -2.14 20.77
N GLN A 56 3.26 -2.18 22.09
CA GLN A 56 2.98 -0.98 22.88
C GLN A 56 3.98 -0.68 24.01
N ASP A 57 5.21 -1.18 23.95
CA ASP A 57 6.20 -1.01 25.04
C ASP A 57 6.67 0.45 25.13
N HIS A 58 6.74 1.14 23.99
CA HIS A 58 7.30 2.51 23.89
C HIS A 58 6.30 3.57 23.43
N LEU A 59 5.22 3.15 22.76
CA LEU A 59 4.12 4.00 22.34
C LEU A 59 2.81 3.31 22.71
N LYS A 60 1.81 4.07 23.16
CA LYS A 60 0.48 3.54 23.49
C LYS A 60 -0.52 4.04 22.45
N ILE A 61 -1.40 3.16 22.00
CA ILE A 61 -2.49 3.53 21.11
C ILE A 61 -3.48 4.36 21.93
N GLU A 62 -3.67 5.61 21.54
CA GLU A 62 -4.68 6.49 22.12
C GLU A 62 -6.02 6.33 21.40
N GLU A 63 -5.98 6.30 20.07
CA GLU A 63 -7.16 6.16 19.22
C GLU A 63 -6.85 5.28 18.01
N ARG A 64 -7.87 4.57 17.50
CA ARG A 64 -7.78 3.69 16.32
C ARG A 64 -9.07 3.78 15.52
N TRP A 65 -8.92 3.87 14.20
CA TRP A 65 -10.02 3.91 13.25
C TRP A 65 -9.70 3.04 12.05
N THR A 66 -10.74 2.58 11.38
CA THR A 66 -10.65 1.90 10.10
C THR A 66 -11.34 2.74 9.04
N VAL A 67 -10.76 2.73 7.85
CA VAL A 67 -11.36 3.32 6.66
C VAL A 67 -11.76 2.16 5.75
N ASN A 68 -13.01 2.14 5.30
CA ASN A 68 -13.53 1.08 4.46
C ASN A 68 -12.71 0.95 3.16
N GLY A 69 -12.45 -0.29 2.72
CA GLY A 69 -11.59 -0.56 1.58
C GLY A 69 -12.08 0.05 0.26
N GLN A 70 -13.37 0.32 0.11
CA GLN A 70 -13.95 0.96 -1.08
C GLN A 70 -13.38 2.35 -1.35
N HIS A 71 -12.85 3.05 -0.33
CA HIS A 71 -12.15 4.31 -0.54
C HIS A 71 -10.89 4.12 -1.40
N TYR A 72 -10.11 3.06 -1.13
CA TYR A 72 -8.92 2.78 -1.90
C TYR A 72 -9.22 2.02 -3.20
N GLN A 73 -10.32 1.26 -3.26
CA GLN A 73 -10.87 0.76 -4.53
C GLN A 73 -11.08 1.92 -5.52
N LYS A 74 -11.86 2.94 -5.12
CA LYS A 74 -12.15 4.11 -5.96
C LYS A 74 -10.88 4.88 -6.34
N THR A 75 -9.92 4.96 -5.42
CA THR A 75 -8.60 5.55 -5.69
C THR A 75 -7.87 4.79 -6.80
N SER A 76 -7.82 3.46 -6.69
CA SER A 76 -7.14 2.59 -7.67
C SER A 76 -7.82 2.62 -9.04
N GLU A 77 -9.16 2.59 -9.08
CA GLU A 77 -9.95 2.74 -10.31
C GLU A 77 -9.71 4.12 -10.96
N GLY A 78 -9.66 5.18 -10.15
CA GLY A 78 -9.34 6.53 -10.62
C GLY A 78 -7.94 6.63 -11.23
N TRP A 79 -6.94 6.00 -10.61
CA TRP A 79 -5.59 5.93 -11.17
C TRP A 79 -5.50 5.12 -12.45
N LEU A 80 -6.20 3.99 -12.53
CA LEU A 80 -6.29 3.18 -13.75
C LEU A 80 -6.90 3.99 -14.90
N ALA A 81 -8.05 4.63 -14.67
CA ALA A 81 -8.72 5.46 -15.67
C ALA A 81 -7.83 6.63 -16.12
N ASN A 82 -7.11 7.25 -15.19
CA ASN A 82 -6.18 8.33 -15.50
C ASN A 82 -4.98 7.86 -16.33
N LEU A 83 -4.40 6.70 -16.00
CA LEU A 83 -3.30 6.10 -16.75
C LEU A 83 -3.75 5.76 -18.18
N ASP A 84 -4.91 5.13 -18.35
CA ASP A 84 -5.45 4.75 -19.65
C ASP A 84 -5.76 6.00 -20.50
N LYS A 85 -6.38 7.03 -19.91
CA LYS A 85 -6.66 8.31 -20.59
C LYS A 85 -5.39 9.04 -21.03
N ASN A 86 -4.30 8.94 -20.28
CA ASN A 86 -3.05 9.66 -20.54
C ASN A 86 -1.93 8.73 -21.05
N LYS A 87 -2.28 7.58 -21.64
CA LYS A 87 -1.33 6.57 -22.09
C LYS A 87 -0.21 7.16 -22.95
N ASP A 88 -0.53 7.99 -23.94
CA ASP A 88 0.46 8.56 -24.86
C ASP A 88 1.50 9.44 -24.15
N LYS A 89 1.11 10.09 -23.04
CA LYS A 89 2.02 10.84 -22.17
C LYS A 89 2.81 9.93 -21.23
N ALA A 90 2.20 8.84 -20.77
CA ALA A 90 2.84 7.87 -19.88
C ALA A 90 3.93 7.06 -20.59
N MET A 91 3.72 6.67 -21.85
CA MET A 91 4.67 5.84 -22.62
C MET A 91 6.12 6.36 -22.63
N PRO A 92 6.41 7.63 -22.97
CA PRO A 92 7.79 8.13 -22.94
C PRO A 92 8.38 8.16 -21.52
N ILE A 93 7.57 8.40 -20.48
CA ILE A 93 8.00 8.37 -19.08
C ILE A 93 8.36 6.93 -18.68
N LEU A 94 7.53 5.96 -19.03
CA LEU A 94 7.76 4.55 -18.76
C LEU A 94 9.01 4.05 -19.48
N LYS A 95 9.22 4.46 -20.73
CA LYS A 95 10.43 4.17 -21.50
C LYS A 95 11.69 4.69 -20.78
N ALA A 96 11.66 5.95 -20.37
CA ALA A 96 12.79 6.56 -19.66
C ALA A 96 13.04 5.93 -18.28
N THR A 97 11.98 5.54 -17.57
CA THR A 97 12.06 5.00 -16.20
C THR A 97 12.49 3.53 -16.17
N TYR A 98 11.98 2.74 -17.10
CA TYR A 98 12.12 1.28 -17.08
C TYR A 98 12.97 0.70 -18.22
N GLY A 99 13.54 1.58 -19.05
CA GLY A 99 14.38 1.22 -20.18
C GLY A 99 13.59 1.04 -21.49
N GLU A 100 14.27 1.36 -22.58
CA GLU A 100 13.74 1.20 -23.94
C GLU A 100 13.34 -0.24 -24.25
N GLY A 101 12.14 -0.42 -24.80
CA GLY A 101 11.53 -1.72 -25.08
C GLY A 101 10.71 -2.28 -23.93
N ASN A 102 10.78 -1.72 -22.72
CA ASN A 102 10.03 -2.18 -21.55
C ASN A 102 8.77 -1.36 -21.26
N GLU A 103 8.54 -0.24 -21.95
CA GLU A 103 7.45 0.69 -21.66
C GLU A 103 6.07 0.02 -21.70
N THR A 104 5.81 -0.84 -22.67
CA THR A 104 4.54 -1.57 -22.77
C THR A 104 4.37 -2.57 -21.63
N LYS A 105 5.43 -3.29 -21.27
CA LYS A 105 5.42 -4.24 -20.13
C LYS A 105 5.08 -3.51 -18.84
N TRP A 106 5.70 -2.36 -18.60
CA TRP A 106 5.45 -1.60 -17.37
C TRP A 106 4.12 -0.86 -17.37
N LEU A 107 3.63 -0.41 -18.52
CA LEU A 107 2.25 0.06 -18.64
C LEU A 107 1.28 -1.03 -18.17
N VAL A 108 1.44 -2.26 -18.67
CA VAL A 108 0.60 -3.39 -18.30
C VAL A 108 0.76 -3.74 -16.82
N ASN A 109 1.98 -3.75 -16.28
CA ASN A 109 2.20 -4.00 -14.85
C ASN A 109 1.46 -2.98 -13.98
N TRP A 110 1.53 -1.69 -14.30
CA TRP A 110 0.80 -0.65 -13.56
C TRP A 110 -0.71 -0.79 -13.66
N ARG A 111 -1.24 -1.11 -14.85
CA ARG A 111 -2.67 -1.39 -15.02
C ARG A 111 -3.11 -2.58 -14.18
N LEU A 112 -2.37 -3.70 -14.25
CA LEU A 112 -2.64 -4.91 -13.47
C LEU A 112 -2.57 -4.64 -11.97
N PHE A 113 -1.61 -3.83 -11.52
CA PHE A 113 -1.50 -3.41 -10.13
C PHE A 113 -2.76 -2.67 -9.66
N PHE A 114 -3.20 -1.64 -10.41
CA PHE A 114 -4.39 -0.88 -10.04
C PHE A 114 -5.66 -1.72 -10.05
N MET A 115 -5.83 -2.59 -11.05
CA MET A 115 -6.97 -3.52 -11.11
C MET A 115 -6.97 -4.49 -9.92
N ALA A 116 -5.83 -5.13 -9.65
CA ALA A 116 -5.73 -6.08 -8.54
C ALA A 116 -5.93 -5.39 -7.18
N CYS A 117 -5.42 -4.18 -6.98
CA CYS A 117 -5.72 -3.40 -5.79
C CYS A 117 -7.20 -3.02 -5.69
N ALA A 118 -7.83 -2.57 -6.79
CA ALA A 118 -9.25 -2.22 -6.78
C ALA A 118 -10.13 -3.41 -6.34
N GLU A 119 -9.90 -4.59 -6.90
CA GLU A 119 -10.61 -5.81 -6.52
C GLU A 119 -10.32 -6.23 -5.08
N LEU A 120 -9.05 -6.22 -4.66
CA LEU A 120 -8.65 -6.61 -3.31
C LEU A 120 -9.32 -5.74 -2.25
N TRP A 121 -9.26 -4.41 -2.40
CA TRP A 121 -9.79 -3.47 -1.43
C TRP A 121 -11.31 -3.28 -1.55
N GLY A 122 -11.91 -3.60 -2.68
CA GLY A 122 -13.37 -3.61 -2.87
C GLY A 122 -14.05 -4.91 -2.47
N PHE A 123 -13.28 -5.97 -2.23
CA PHE A 123 -13.80 -7.31 -1.94
C PHE A 123 -14.79 -7.29 -0.77
N ASN A 124 -15.93 -7.96 -0.94
CA ASN A 124 -16.99 -8.05 0.07
C ASN A 124 -17.47 -6.69 0.64
N LYS A 125 -17.54 -5.66 -0.22
CA LYS A 125 -17.91 -4.27 0.12
C LYS A 125 -16.84 -3.54 0.97
N GLY A 126 -15.58 -3.92 0.78
CA GLY A 126 -14.40 -3.34 1.44
C GLY A 126 -14.27 -3.71 2.91
#